data_AF-A0A6C0CU21-F1
#
_entry.id   AF-A0A6C0CU21-F1
#
_cell.length_a   1.000
_cell.length_b   1.000
_cell.length_c   1.000
_cell.angle_alpha   90.00
_cell.angle_beta   90.00
_cell.angle_gamma   90.00
#
_symmetry.space_group_name_H-M   'P 1'
#
loop_
_entity.id
_entity.type
_entity.pdbx_description
1 polymer ?
#
loop_
_entity_poly.entity_id
_entity_poly.type
_entity_poly.pdbx_seq_one_letter_code
_entity_poly.pdbx_strand_id
1 'polypeptide(L)'
;MLCTSCKNKTSNERCLSPALKNLQFCGKHIKAKNPRIWSVVNSAGIHAILIQKIWRGWIVRHILQLAGSGVLKRSICNNEEDVVTFESKVHPFDFFSFQEDGFIYWFDAKTLLQITVNNLKPSNPYTRKELSIETRKRFKEFIVHRRFHHRTLFHEPSYIRDHDKLLAMYWVTICQILEENIFIEVNPSMFLFLNQSQLWTFVGVLRHFLLMWAKEHKTPNSPRNFYYIWIHNCWKYQTYSLEPIKPTLITVGKTLLKILEASKHNYEVCFKIVSALHSL
;
A
#
# COMPACT_ATOMS: atom_id res chain seq x y z
N MET A 1 16.37 19.70 20.10
CA MET A 1 16.34 18.45 20.89
C MET A 1 16.49 18.78 22.36
N LEU A 2 15.83 18.05 23.25
CA LEU A 2 15.93 18.22 24.71
C LEU A 2 17.15 17.49 25.28
N CYS A 3 17.66 17.96 26.40
CA CYS A 3 18.70 17.31 27.19
C CYS A 3 18.33 15.84 27.50
N THR A 4 19.32 14.96 27.43
CA THR A 4 19.15 13.51 27.69
C THR A 4 19.31 13.12 29.16
N SER A 5 19.76 14.04 30.02
CA SER A 5 19.89 13.82 31.47
C SER A 5 18.54 13.91 32.20
N CYS A 6 18.45 13.29 33.37
CA CYS A 6 17.42 13.57 34.37
C CYS A 6 17.49 15.03 34.83
N LYS A 7 16.37 15.56 35.34
CA LYS A 7 16.24 16.95 35.81
C LYS A 7 17.24 17.31 36.91
N ASN A 8 17.46 16.39 37.85
CA ASN A 8 18.42 16.52 38.94
C ASN A 8 18.83 15.12 39.47
N LYS A 9 19.61 15.08 40.57
CA LYS A 9 20.14 13.83 41.13
C LYS A 9 19.06 12.89 41.71
N THR A 10 17.91 13.41 42.15
CA THR A 10 16.85 12.64 42.83
C THR A 10 15.65 12.35 41.94
N SER A 11 15.40 13.17 40.92
CA SER A 11 14.28 13.04 39.99
C SER A 11 14.56 12.03 38.88
N ASN A 12 13.53 11.29 38.47
CA ASN A 12 13.57 10.41 37.30
C ASN A 12 12.99 11.09 36.04
N GLU A 13 12.51 12.34 36.15
CA GLU A 13 11.99 13.10 35.02
C GLU A 13 13.11 13.59 34.09
N ARG A 14 12.79 13.75 32.80
CA ARG A 14 13.73 14.28 31.81
C ARG A 14 13.95 15.78 32.02
N CYS A 15 15.20 16.22 31.86
CA CYS A 15 15.51 17.64 31.82
C CYS A 15 14.86 18.32 30.59
N LEU A 16 14.03 19.34 30.84
CA LEU A 16 13.31 20.10 29.80
C LEU A 16 14.17 21.16 29.12
N SER A 17 15.42 21.37 29.56
CA SER A 17 16.31 22.32 28.90
C SER A 17 16.72 21.80 27.51
N PRO A 18 16.85 22.68 26.50
CA PRO A 18 17.37 22.28 25.21
C PRO A 18 18.80 21.76 25.35
N ALA A 19 19.11 20.70 24.61
CA ALA A 19 20.48 20.26 24.45
C ALA A 19 21.25 21.29 23.62
N LEU A 20 22.56 21.41 23.87
CA LEU A 20 23.43 22.25 23.05
C LEU A 20 23.48 21.71 21.61
N LYS A 21 23.76 22.58 20.64
CA LYS A 21 23.81 22.21 19.21
C LYS A 21 24.77 21.04 19.02
N ASN A 22 24.31 19.98 18.36
CA ASN A 22 25.06 18.74 18.10
C ASN A 22 25.53 17.98 19.36
N LEU A 23 24.95 18.25 20.53
CA LEU A 23 25.31 17.59 21.79
C LEU A 23 24.08 16.97 22.47
N GLN A 24 24.34 16.05 23.39
CA GLN A 24 23.29 15.30 24.10
C GLN A 24 22.77 16.00 25.36
N PHE A 25 23.52 16.96 25.91
CA PHE A 25 23.25 17.60 27.19
C PHE A 25 23.07 19.12 27.06
N CYS A 26 22.36 19.72 28.02
CA CYS A 26 22.34 21.17 28.17
C CYS A 26 23.63 21.67 28.85
N GLY A 27 23.86 22.98 28.85
CA GLY A 27 25.06 23.60 29.42
C GLY A 27 25.32 23.31 30.90
N LYS A 28 24.29 22.92 31.68
CA LYS A 28 24.44 22.48 33.07
C LYS A 28 24.89 21.01 33.16
N HIS A 29 24.21 20.12 32.46
CA HIS A 29 24.46 18.68 32.54
C HIS A 29 25.73 18.24 31.80
N ILE A 30 26.21 19.01 30.82
CA ILE A 30 27.50 18.73 30.17
C ILE A 30 28.70 18.93 31.11
N LYS A 31 28.56 19.79 32.13
CA LYS A 31 29.58 20.03 33.16
C LYS A 31 29.48 19.04 34.32
N ALA A 32 28.44 18.22 34.36
CA ALA A 32 28.29 17.22 35.42
C ALA A 32 29.27 16.07 35.17
N LYS A 33 30.02 15.65 36.21
CA LYS A 33 30.98 14.55 36.10
C LYS A 33 30.32 13.23 35.68
N ASN A 34 29.16 12.93 36.26
CA ASN A 34 28.38 11.71 36.01
C ASN A 34 26.90 12.07 35.80
N PRO A 35 26.48 12.53 34.60
CA PRO A 35 25.09 12.85 34.34
C PRO A 35 24.22 11.58 34.37
N ARG A 36 23.11 11.62 35.13
CA ARG A 36 22.13 10.52 35.16
C ARG A 36 21.34 10.54 33.86
N ILE A 37 21.58 9.57 32.98
CA ILE A 37 20.89 9.50 31.67
C ILE A 37 19.45 9.06 31.87
N TRP A 38 18.49 9.88 31.41
CA TRP A 38 17.07 9.65 31.60
C TRP A 38 16.59 8.30 31.02
N SER A 39 17.09 7.93 29.83
CA SER A 39 16.71 6.68 29.17
C SER A 39 17.21 5.43 29.90
N VAL A 40 18.33 5.53 30.62
CA VAL A 40 18.88 4.44 31.44
C VAL A 40 18.08 4.31 32.73
N VAL A 41 17.84 5.44 33.42
CA VAL A 41 17.08 5.47 34.69
C VAL A 41 15.65 4.96 34.51
N ASN A 42 15.01 5.28 33.38
CA ASN A 42 13.63 4.88 33.08
C ASN A 42 13.55 3.62 32.21
N SER A 43 14.67 2.88 32.02
CA SER A 43 14.70 1.65 31.21
C SER A 43 14.08 1.79 29.82
N ALA A 44 14.11 3.00 29.24
CA ALA A 44 13.41 3.33 28.01
C ALA A 44 13.90 2.46 26.83
N GLY A 45 15.19 2.10 26.83
CA GLY A 45 15.77 1.18 25.86
C GLY A 45 15.17 -0.22 25.95
N ILE A 46 14.98 -0.76 27.15
CA ILE A 46 14.37 -2.09 27.35
C ILE A 46 12.92 -2.09 26.88
N HIS A 47 12.14 -1.08 27.26
CA HIS A 47 10.75 -0.95 26.79
C HIS A 47 10.67 -0.79 25.27
N ALA A 48 11.55 0.00 24.67
CA ALA A 48 11.63 0.12 23.22
C ALA A 48 11.94 -1.22 22.54
N ILE A 49 12.88 -2.01 23.08
CA ILE A 49 13.19 -3.37 22.58
C ILE A 49 11.97 -4.29 22.67
N LEU A 50 11.23 -4.26 23.78
CA LEU A 50 10.02 -5.07 23.96
C LEU A 50 8.93 -4.70 22.94
N ILE A 51 8.68 -3.40 22.76
CA ILE A 51 7.73 -2.90 21.76
C ILE A 51 8.14 -3.35 20.36
N GLN A 52 9.42 -3.19 20.00
CA GLN A 52 9.93 -3.63 18.70
C GLN A 52 9.81 -5.15 18.52
N LYS A 53 10.07 -5.95 19.55
CA LYS A 53 9.92 -7.42 19.51
C LYS A 53 8.47 -7.81 19.21
N ILE A 54 7.52 -7.22 19.92
CA ILE A 54 6.08 -7.47 19.71
C ILE A 54 5.67 -7.07 18.30
N TRP A 55 6.09 -5.89 17.85
CA TRP A 55 5.77 -5.36 16.53
C TRP A 55 6.33 -6.23 15.40
N ARG A 56 7.61 -6.60 15.47
CA ARG A 56 8.25 -7.50 14.48
C ARG A 56 7.53 -8.85 14.41
N GLY A 57 7.17 -9.42 15.57
CA GLY A 57 6.42 -10.66 15.62
C GLY A 57 5.02 -10.53 15.02
N TRP A 58 4.34 -9.40 15.26
CA TRP A 58 3.02 -9.13 14.68
C TRP A 58 3.08 -9.04 13.15
N ILE A 59 4.06 -8.31 12.59
CA ILE A 59 4.25 -8.20 11.13
C ILE A 59 4.37 -9.59 10.49
N VAL A 60 5.22 -10.46 11.05
CA VAL A 60 5.44 -11.82 10.52
C VAL A 60 4.16 -12.65 10.60
N ARG A 61 3.44 -12.61 11.71
CA ARG A 61 2.17 -13.37 11.84
C ARG A 61 1.10 -12.85 10.90
N HIS A 62 1.00 -11.54 10.75
CA HIS A 62 0.03 -10.90 9.87
C HIS A 62 0.27 -11.30 8.41
N ILE A 63 1.52 -11.26 7.92
CA ILE A 63 1.81 -11.66 6.53
C ILE A 63 1.56 -13.16 6.29
N LEU A 64 1.88 -14.03 7.25
CA LEU A 64 1.58 -15.46 7.15
C LEU A 64 0.07 -15.74 7.19
N GLN A 65 -0.69 -14.96 7.96
CA GLN A 65 -2.15 -15.03 7.95
C GLN A 65 -2.73 -14.62 6.59
N LEU A 66 -2.22 -13.54 5.99
CA LEU A 66 -2.60 -13.12 4.63
C LEU A 66 -2.28 -14.20 3.60
N ALA A 67 -1.10 -14.84 3.69
CA ALA A 67 -0.67 -15.93 2.81
C ALA A 67 -1.59 -17.17 2.84
N GLY A 68 -2.35 -17.37 3.92
CA GLY A 68 -3.27 -18.50 4.07
C GLY A 68 -2.65 -19.73 4.72
N SER A 69 -3.50 -20.69 5.08
CA SER A 69 -3.15 -21.85 5.92
C SER A 69 -2.06 -22.76 5.32
N GLY A 70 -1.94 -22.81 3.99
CA GLY A 70 -0.93 -23.63 3.31
C GLY A 70 0.51 -23.19 3.57
N VAL A 71 0.74 -21.96 4.04
CA VAL A 71 2.09 -21.39 4.18
C VAL A 71 2.93 -22.10 5.25
N LEU A 72 2.27 -22.58 6.32
CA LEU A 72 2.92 -23.31 7.42
C LEU A 72 2.73 -24.83 7.30
N LYS A 73 1.80 -25.29 6.46
CA LYS A 73 1.48 -26.72 6.33
C LYS A 73 1.20 -27.07 4.87
N ARG A 74 2.26 -27.15 4.05
CA ARG A 74 2.16 -27.45 2.60
C ARG A 74 1.41 -28.73 2.25
N SER A 75 1.43 -29.73 3.13
CA SER A 75 0.77 -31.02 2.91
C SER A 75 -0.75 -30.95 2.82
N ILE A 76 -1.39 -29.82 3.16
CA ILE A 76 -2.83 -29.64 2.97
C ILE A 76 -3.17 -29.03 1.59
N CYS A 77 -2.17 -28.60 0.84
CA CYS A 77 -2.39 -28.01 -0.48
C CYS A 77 -2.60 -29.11 -1.52
N ASN A 78 -3.46 -28.83 -2.49
CA ASN A 78 -3.88 -29.79 -3.52
C ASN A 78 -2.88 -29.87 -4.69
N ASN A 79 -2.20 -28.76 -5.01
CA ASN A 79 -1.17 -28.73 -6.04
C ASN A 79 0.23 -28.90 -5.43
N GLU A 80 1.11 -29.62 -6.13
CA GLU A 80 2.48 -29.88 -5.70
C GLU A 80 3.46 -28.78 -6.12
N GLU A 81 3.21 -28.13 -7.26
CA GLU A 81 4.09 -27.14 -7.90
C GLU A 81 3.35 -25.84 -8.25
N ASP A 82 4.10 -24.75 -8.45
CA ASP A 82 3.57 -23.49 -9.00
C ASP A 82 3.41 -23.58 -10.53
N VAL A 83 2.32 -23.01 -11.07
CA VAL A 83 1.97 -23.10 -12.49
C VAL A 83 2.93 -22.37 -13.45
N VAL A 84 3.70 -21.39 -12.96
CA VAL A 84 4.62 -20.61 -13.81
C VAL A 84 6.06 -21.00 -13.57
N THR A 85 6.47 -21.17 -12.31
CA THR A 85 7.87 -21.50 -12.01
C THR A 85 8.17 -22.99 -12.05
N PHE A 86 7.14 -23.85 -11.99
CA PHE A 86 7.28 -25.31 -11.81
C PHE A 86 8.08 -25.69 -10.56
N GLU A 87 8.22 -24.78 -9.60
CA GLU A 87 8.88 -25.07 -8.34
C GLU A 87 7.89 -25.71 -7.38
N SER A 88 8.30 -26.79 -6.71
CA SER A 88 7.53 -27.39 -5.61
C SER A 88 7.68 -26.62 -4.28
N LYS A 89 8.59 -25.65 -4.24
CA LYS A 89 8.84 -24.84 -3.04
C LYS A 89 9.13 -23.39 -3.31
N VAL A 90 8.36 -22.53 -2.64
CA VAL A 90 8.59 -21.08 -2.58
C VAL A 90 8.91 -20.62 -1.15
N HIS A 91 9.53 -19.46 -0.98
CA HIS A 91 9.75 -18.89 0.36
C HIS A 91 8.41 -18.49 1.03
N PRO A 92 8.22 -18.62 2.36
CA PRO A 92 6.94 -18.32 3.02
C PRO A 92 6.39 -16.90 2.77
N PHE A 93 7.27 -15.91 2.58
CA PHE A 93 6.85 -14.54 2.23
C PHE A 93 6.51 -14.33 0.76
N ASP A 94 6.85 -15.29 -0.10
CA ASP A 94 6.51 -15.34 -1.52
C ASP A 94 5.38 -16.34 -1.78
N PHE A 95 4.84 -16.99 -0.75
CA PHE A 95 3.75 -17.95 -0.84
C PHE A 95 2.40 -17.26 -0.67
N PHE A 96 1.41 -17.65 -1.49
CA PHE A 96 0.02 -17.31 -1.25
C PHE A 96 -0.89 -18.49 -1.56
N SER A 97 -1.91 -18.71 -0.74
CA SER A 97 -2.88 -19.77 -0.89
C SER A 97 -4.30 -19.32 -0.57
N PHE A 98 -5.26 -19.95 -1.23
CA PHE A 98 -6.69 -19.76 -0.97
C PHE A 98 -7.43 -21.09 -1.08
N GLN A 99 -8.59 -21.13 -0.42
CA GLN A 99 -9.47 -22.28 -0.45
C GLN A 99 -10.52 -22.10 -1.54
N GLU A 100 -10.76 -23.14 -2.31
CA GLU A 100 -11.76 -23.20 -3.36
C GLU A 100 -12.34 -24.62 -3.41
N ASP A 101 -13.66 -24.73 -3.29
CA ASP A 101 -14.40 -26.00 -3.35
C ASP A 101 -13.84 -27.09 -2.40
N GLY A 102 -13.44 -26.67 -1.20
CA GLY A 102 -12.89 -27.55 -0.17
C GLY A 102 -11.39 -27.80 -0.28
N PHE A 103 -10.76 -27.48 -1.41
CA PHE A 103 -9.34 -27.67 -1.66
C PHE A 103 -8.54 -26.38 -1.43
N ILE A 104 -7.27 -26.51 -1.01
CA ILE A 104 -6.36 -25.37 -0.85
C ILE A 104 -5.38 -25.37 -2.01
N TYR A 105 -5.36 -24.29 -2.79
CA TYR A 105 -4.39 -24.10 -3.86
C TYR A 105 -3.35 -23.07 -3.44
N TRP A 106 -2.10 -23.30 -3.81
CA TRP A 106 -1.00 -22.39 -3.52
C TRP A 106 -0.27 -21.94 -4.78
N PHE A 107 0.32 -20.75 -4.68
CA PHE A 107 1.05 -20.09 -5.75
C PHE A 107 2.27 -19.34 -5.19
N ASP A 108 3.28 -19.15 -6.02
CA ASP A 108 4.18 -18.01 -5.86
C ASP A 108 3.34 -16.73 -6.05
N ALA A 109 3.47 -15.79 -5.13
CA ALA A 109 2.76 -14.52 -5.16
C ALA A 109 3.04 -13.71 -6.43
N LYS A 110 4.23 -13.84 -7.03
CA LYS A 110 4.55 -13.22 -8.33
C LYS A 110 3.72 -13.85 -9.45
N THR A 111 3.53 -15.18 -9.42
CA THR A 111 2.69 -15.92 -10.36
C THR A 111 1.25 -15.46 -10.26
N LEU A 112 0.69 -15.45 -9.05
CA LEU A 112 -0.68 -14.99 -8.84
C LEU A 112 -0.84 -13.50 -9.19
N LEU A 113 0.17 -12.67 -8.91
CA LEU A 113 0.13 -11.25 -9.30
C LEU A 113 0.01 -11.11 -10.80
N GLN A 114 0.84 -11.81 -11.57
CA GLN A 114 0.80 -11.78 -13.03
C GLN A 114 -0.56 -12.21 -13.59
N ILE A 115 -1.23 -13.19 -12.97
CA ILE A 115 -2.59 -13.60 -13.35
C ILE A 115 -3.59 -12.47 -13.02
N THR A 116 -3.49 -11.89 -11.82
CA THR A 116 -4.43 -10.84 -11.38
C THR A 116 -4.33 -9.54 -12.14
N VAL A 117 -3.14 -9.08 -12.50
CA VAL A 117 -2.98 -7.77 -13.16
C VAL A 117 -3.40 -7.76 -14.63
N ASN A 118 -3.51 -8.94 -15.24
CA ASN A 118 -3.87 -9.08 -16.66
C ASN A 118 -5.37 -9.33 -16.88
N ASN A 119 -6.14 -9.60 -15.81
CA ASN A 119 -7.54 -10.02 -15.92
C ASN A 119 -8.41 -9.22 -14.95
N LEU A 120 -9.51 -8.62 -15.42
CA LEU A 120 -10.46 -7.95 -14.54
C LEU A 120 -11.07 -8.92 -13.52
N LYS A 121 -11.42 -10.12 -13.98
CA LYS A 121 -11.92 -11.22 -13.15
C LYS A 121 -10.91 -12.36 -13.20
N PRO A 122 -9.84 -12.29 -12.37
CA PRO A 122 -8.83 -13.33 -12.39
C PRO A 122 -9.42 -14.65 -11.93
N SER A 123 -8.97 -15.73 -12.57
CA SER A 123 -9.39 -17.08 -12.26
C SER A 123 -8.23 -17.92 -11.73
N ASN A 124 -8.57 -18.95 -10.97
CA ASN A 124 -7.62 -19.98 -10.58
C ASN A 124 -7.17 -20.76 -11.84
N PRO A 125 -5.88 -20.83 -12.17
CA PRO A 125 -5.40 -21.52 -13.37
C PRO A 125 -5.70 -23.02 -13.37
N TYR A 126 -5.90 -23.65 -12.21
CA TYR A 126 -6.21 -25.08 -12.09
C TYR A 126 -7.68 -25.41 -12.36
N THR A 127 -8.61 -24.58 -11.89
CA THR A 127 -10.06 -24.85 -11.95
C THR A 127 -10.80 -23.94 -12.93
N ARG A 128 -10.15 -22.84 -13.37
CA ARG A 128 -10.70 -21.74 -14.17
C ARG A 128 -11.84 -20.98 -13.50
N LYS A 129 -12.12 -21.25 -12.22
CA LYS A 129 -13.12 -20.53 -11.44
C LYS A 129 -12.60 -19.14 -11.06
N GLU A 130 -13.49 -18.15 -11.10
CA GLU A 130 -13.15 -16.77 -10.69
C GLU A 130 -12.76 -16.73 -9.21
N LEU A 131 -11.69 -15.99 -8.90
CA LEU A 131 -11.26 -15.79 -7.52
C LEU A 131 -12.32 -14.99 -6.74
N SER A 132 -12.65 -15.44 -5.53
CA SER A 132 -13.60 -14.74 -4.68
C SER A 132 -13.16 -13.31 -4.35
N ILE A 133 -14.11 -12.41 -4.11
CA ILE A 133 -13.85 -11.01 -3.72
C ILE A 133 -12.95 -10.96 -2.48
N GLU A 134 -13.17 -11.84 -1.50
CA GLU A 134 -12.37 -11.94 -0.28
C GLU A 134 -10.93 -12.34 -0.59
N THR A 135 -10.74 -13.30 -1.51
CA THR A 135 -9.41 -13.75 -1.93
C THR A 135 -8.65 -12.63 -2.64
N ARG A 136 -9.31 -11.90 -3.55
CA ARG A 136 -8.71 -10.77 -4.27
C ARG A 136 -8.31 -9.64 -3.31
N LYS A 137 -9.19 -9.25 -2.38
CA LYS A 137 -8.90 -8.24 -1.35
C LYS A 137 -7.71 -8.64 -0.48
N ARG A 138 -7.71 -9.86 0.04
CA ARG A 138 -6.61 -10.41 0.88
C ARG A 138 -5.29 -10.45 0.10
N PHE A 139 -5.33 -10.85 -1.16
CA PHE A 139 -4.15 -10.89 -2.01
C PHE A 139 -3.59 -9.48 -2.29
N LYS A 140 -4.44 -8.49 -2.54
CA LYS A 140 -3.99 -7.09 -2.69
C LYS A 140 -3.30 -6.55 -1.44
N GLU A 141 -3.85 -6.83 -0.26
CA GLU A 141 -3.22 -6.47 1.02
C GLU A 141 -1.83 -7.13 1.16
N PHE A 142 -1.72 -8.40 0.80
CA PHE A 142 -0.45 -9.13 0.75
C PHE A 142 0.57 -8.46 -0.20
N ILE A 143 0.14 -8.04 -1.39
CA ILE A 143 0.99 -7.37 -2.38
C ILE A 143 1.41 -5.96 -1.92
N VAL A 144 0.53 -5.21 -1.26
CA VAL A 144 0.87 -3.90 -0.67
C VAL A 144 1.98 -4.06 0.38
N HIS A 145 1.86 -5.07 1.25
CA HIS A 145 2.90 -5.39 2.23
C HIS A 145 4.24 -5.72 1.54
N ARG A 146 4.23 -6.56 0.50
CA ARG A 146 5.44 -6.88 -0.29
C ARG A 146 6.11 -5.65 -0.88
N ARG A 147 5.31 -4.73 -1.43
CA ARG A 147 5.80 -3.47 -2.01
C ARG A 147 6.45 -2.58 -0.94
N PHE A 148 5.85 -2.47 0.24
CA PHE A 148 6.40 -1.70 1.36
C PHE A 148 7.75 -2.26 1.85
N HIS A 149 7.92 -3.58 1.79
CA HIS A 149 9.16 -4.26 2.16
C HIS A 149 10.13 -4.49 0.99
N HIS A 150 9.95 -3.78 -0.13
CA HIS A 150 10.83 -3.83 -1.31
C HIS A 150 11.08 -5.25 -1.84
N ARG A 151 10.08 -6.14 -1.75
CA ARG A 151 10.14 -7.47 -2.36
C ARG A 151 9.85 -7.38 -3.86
N THR A 152 10.44 -8.28 -4.64
CA THR A 152 10.21 -8.39 -6.08
C THR A 152 8.75 -8.75 -6.36
N LEU A 153 8.08 -7.96 -7.20
CA LEU A 153 6.66 -8.16 -7.52
C LEU A 153 6.43 -9.04 -8.75
N PHE A 154 7.39 -9.07 -9.68
CA PHE A 154 7.30 -9.84 -10.92
C PHE A 154 8.49 -10.79 -11.02
N HIS A 155 8.30 -11.92 -11.69
CA HIS A 155 9.39 -12.83 -12.04
C HIS A 155 10.37 -12.15 -13.00
N GLU A 156 9.84 -11.46 -14.01
CA GLU A 156 10.61 -10.72 -15.00
C GLU A 156 10.79 -9.24 -14.61
N PRO A 157 12.02 -8.76 -14.29
CA PRO A 157 12.25 -7.36 -13.93
C PRO A 157 11.95 -6.37 -15.07
N SER A 158 11.95 -6.84 -16.32
CA SER A 158 11.59 -6.06 -17.51
C SER A 158 10.12 -5.62 -17.50
N TYR A 159 9.24 -6.30 -16.76
CA TYR A 159 7.82 -5.97 -16.65
C TYR A 159 7.61 -4.50 -16.23
N ILE A 160 8.43 -4.00 -15.31
CA ILE A 160 8.31 -2.64 -14.78
C ILE A 160 8.81 -1.59 -15.78
N ARG A 161 9.55 -1.98 -16.81
CA ARG A 161 10.06 -1.07 -17.85
C ARG A 161 9.07 -0.89 -19.00
N ASP A 162 8.08 -1.75 -19.10
CA ASP A 162 7.06 -1.72 -20.14
C ASP A 162 5.89 -0.80 -19.72
N HIS A 163 5.82 0.37 -20.33
CA HIS A 163 4.80 1.37 -20.03
C HIS A 163 3.38 0.92 -20.36
N ASP A 164 3.19 0.07 -21.38
CA ASP A 164 1.86 -0.46 -21.73
C ASP A 164 1.38 -1.46 -20.69
N LYS A 165 2.26 -2.36 -20.25
CA LYS A 165 1.94 -3.30 -19.17
C LYS A 165 1.64 -2.59 -17.86
N LEU A 166 2.41 -1.56 -17.51
CA LEU A 166 2.15 -0.76 -16.32
C LEU A 166 0.81 -0.04 -16.40
N LEU A 167 0.53 0.59 -17.54
CA LEU A 167 -0.73 1.29 -17.77
C LEU A 167 -1.93 0.34 -17.61
N ALA A 168 -1.89 -0.80 -18.29
CA ALA A 168 -2.93 -1.83 -18.20
C ALA A 168 -3.10 -2.32 -16.77
N MET A 169 -1.99 -2.67 -16.09
CA MET A 169 -1.99 -3.12 -14.69
C MET A 169 -2.69 -2.12 -13.77
N TYR A 170 -2.38 -0.82 -13.86
CA TYR A 170 -2.98 0.18 -12.97
C TYR A 170 -4.49 0.23 -13.14
N TRP A 171 -4.98 0.33 -14.38
CA TRP A 171 -6.41 0.47 -14.63
C TRP A 171 -7.19 -0.83 -14.41
N VAL A 172 -6.61 -2.00 -14.69
CA VAL A 172 -7.18 -3.30 -14.30
C VAL A 172 -7.31 -3.38 -12.77
N THR A 173 -6.25 -3.05 -12.04
CA THR A 173 -6.27 -3.12 -10.57
C THR A 173 -7.29 -2.14 -9.98
N ILE A 174 -7.39 -0.92 -10.53
CA ILE A 174 -8.41 0.06 -10.12
C ILE A 174 -9.80 -0.51 -10.36
N CYS A 175 -10.10 -1.04 -11.55
CA CYS A 175 -11.43 -1.58 -11.85
C CYS A 175 -11.78 -2.80 -10.99
N GLN A 176 -10.81 -3.64 -10.65
CA GLN A 176 -11.02 -4.71 -9.66
C GLN A 176 -11.40 -4.15 -8.29
N ILE A 177 -10.76 -3.05 -7.84
CA ILE A 177 -11.09 -2.40 -6.56
C ILE A 177 -12.50 -1.79 -6.61
N LEU A 178 -12.90 -1.24 -7.76
CA LEU A 178 -14.26 -0.73 -7.98
C LEU A 178 -15.29 -1.87 -7.86
N GLU A 179 -15.08 -2.99 -8.55
CA GLU A 179 -15.96 -4.17 -8.48
C GLU A 179 -16.04 -4.73 -7.04
N GLU A 180 -14.92 -4.81 -6.35
CA GLU A 180 -14.82 -5.20 -4.94
C GLU A 180 -15.60 -4.28 -3.97
N ASN A 181 -15.97 -3.09 -4.45
CA ASN A 181 -16.81 -2.09 -3.77
C ASN A 181 -18.18 -1.92 -4.45
N ILE A 182 -18.67 -2.95 -5.17
CA ILE A 182 -20.03 -3.04 -5.74
C ILE A 182 -20.20 -2.23 -7.06
N PHE A 183 -19.14 -1.61 -7.59
CA PHE A 183 -19.18 -0.91 -8.87
C PHE A 183 -18.78 -1.85 -10.03
N ILE A 184 -19.72 -2.69 -10.47
CA ILE A 184 -19.44 -3.87 -11.34
C ILE A 184 -19.32 -3.52 -12.84
N GLU A 185 -19.94 -2.42 -13.29
CA GLU A 185 -20.03 -2.07 -14.73
C GLU A 185 -18.81 -1.30 -15.27
N VAL A 186 -17.74 -1.19 -14.49
CA VAL A 186 -16.59 -0.37 -14.85
C VAL A 186 -15.46 -1.23 -15.44
N ASN A 187 -15.15 -1.00 -16.71
CA ASN A 187 -14.07 -1.69 -17.43
C ASN A 187 -12.83 -0.78 -17.59
N PRO A 188 -11.60 -1.34 -17.54
CA PRO A 188 -10.38 -0.57 -17.83
C PRO A 188 -10.41 0.22 -19.14
N SER A 189 -11.06 -0.30 -20.18
CA SER A 189 -11.20 0.37 -21.49
C SER A 189 -11.84 1.77 -21.37
N MET A 190 -12.75 1.96 -20.41
CA MET A 190 -13.40 3.25 -20.18
C MET A 190 -12.42 4.35 -19.76
N PHE A 191 -11.28 3.98 -19.17
CA PHE A 191 -10.21 4.91 -18.81
C PHE A 191 -9.12 4.96 -19.88
N LEU A 192 -8.78 3.82 -20.48
CA LEU A 192 -7.70 3.71 -21.46
C LEU A 192 -8.02 4.43 -22.78
N PHE A 193 -9.30 4.57 -23.12
CA PHE A 193 -9.76 5.21 -24.35
C PHE A 193 -10.17 6.66 -24.19
N LEU A 194 -9.97 7.26 -23.01
CA LEU A 194 -10.19 8.69 -22.81
C LEU A 194 -9.27 9.47 -23.76
N ASN A 195 -9.82 10.48 -24.44
CA ASN A 195 -9.01 11.48 -25.12
C ASN A 195 -8.50 12.55 -24.14
N GLN A 196 -7.65 13.47 -24.62
CA GLN A 196 -7.01 14.47 -23.75
C GLN A 196 -8.02 15.36 -23.01
N SER A 197 -9.09 15.77 -23.70
CA SER A 197 -10.15 16.60 -23.12
C SER A 197 -10.95 15.84 -22.08
N GLN A 198 -11.33 14.59 -22.39
CA GLN A 198 -12.05 13.72 -21.46
C GLN A 198 -11.22 13.42 -20.22
N LEU A 199 -9.92 13.13 -20.36
CA LEU A 199 -9.03 12.90 -19.22
C LEU A 199 -8.91 14.15 -18.34
N TRP A 200 -8.76 15.32 -18.95
CA TRP A 200 -8.68 16.58 -18.21
C TRP A 200 -9.96 16.85 -17.42
N THR A 201 -11.13 16.63 -18.04
CA THR A 201 -12.44 16.74 -17.39
C THR A 201 -12.59 15.72 -16.27
N PHE A 202 -12.27 14.46 -16.50
CA PHE A 202 -12.32 13.38 -15.51
C PHE A 202 -11.52 13.74 -14.26
N VAL A 203 -10.25 14.12 -14.43
CA VAL A 203 -9.37 14.47 -13.30
C VAL A 203 -9.85 15.78 -12.65
N GLY A 204 -10.36 16.74 -13.42
CA GLY A 204 -10.92 17.99 -12.92
C GLY A 204 -12.13 17.79 -12.00
N VAL A 205 -13.08 16.95 -12.42
CA VAL A 205 -14.28 16.60 -11.65
C VAL A 205 -13.89 15.78 -10.41
N LEU A 206 -13.02 14.77 -10.57
CA LEU A 206 -12.55 13.98 -9.44
C LEU A 206 -11.83 14.83 -8.39
N ARG A 207 -10.97 15.76 -8.84
CA ARG A 207 -10.30 16.74 -7.98
C ARG A 207 -11.31 17.56 -7.18
N HIS A 208 -12.41 18.00 -7.81
CA HIS A 208 -13.45 18.76 -7.14
C HIS A 208 -14.13 17.93 -6.05
N PHE A 209 -14.53 16.69 -6.35
CA PHE A 209 -15.12 15.80 -5.35
C PHE A 209 -14.18 15.51 -4.17
N LEU A 210 -12.90 15.29 -4.43
CA LEU A 210 -11.91 15.08 -3.37
C LEU A 210 -11.67 16.33 -2.53
N LEU A 211 -11.70 17.52 -3.13
CA LEU A 211 -11.59 18.78 -2.39
C LEU A 211 -12.76 18.95 -1.41
N MET A 212 -13.99 18.70 -1.86
CA MET A 212 -15.17 18.81 -1.01
C MET A 212 -15.09 17.81 0.15
N TRP A 213 -14.71 16.56 -0.15
CA TRP A 213 -14.54 15.52 0.86
C TRP A 213 -13.42 15.81 1.87
N ALA A 214 -12.35 16.48 1.42
CA ALA A 214 -11.26 16.89 2.28
C ALA A 214 -11.65 18.04 3.22
N LYS A 215 -12.47 18.99 2.74
CA LYS A 215 -12.98 20.14 3.53
C LYS A 215 -13.95 19.74 4.65
N GLU A 216 -14.57 18.56 4.59
CA GLU A 216 -15.36 18.01 5.69
C GLU A 216 -14.51 17.80 6.97
N HIS A 217 -13.18 17.65 6.82
CA HIS A 217 -12.27 17.45 7.94
C HIS A 217 -11.49 18.72 8.28
N LYS A 218 -11.51 19.11 9.57
CA LYS A 218 -10.85 20.32 10.06
C LYS A 218 -9.31 20.24 10.12
N THR A 219 -8.73 19.03 10.04
CA THR A 219 -7.29 18.85 10.21
C THR A 219 -6.55 18.95 8.86
N PRO A 220 -5.54 19.83 8.73
CA PRO A 220 -4.80 19.97 7.48
C PRO A 220 -4.03 18.69 7.11
N ASN A 221 -3.57 17.93 8.10
CA ASN A 221 -2.81 16.68 7.90
C ASN A 221 -3.68 15.43 7.75
N SER A 222 -4.94 15.58 7.31
CA SER A 222 -5.82 14.43 7.06
C SER A 222 -5.40 13.66 5.79
N PRO A 223 -5.55 12.32 5.73
CA PRO A 223 -5.35 11.55 4.50
C PRO A 223 -6.13 12.10 3.30
N ARG A 224 -7.36 12.59 3.54
CA ARG A 224 -8.23 13.17 2.50
C ARG A 224 -7.60 14.40 1.85
N ASN A 225 -6.94 15.27 2.64
CA ASN A 225 -6.20 16.41 2.10
C ASN A 225 -5.04 15.95 1.22
N PHE A 226 -4.28 14.92 1.63
CA PHE A 226 -3.21 14.37 0.79
C PHE A 226 -3.73 13.81 -0.54
N TYR A 227 -4.87 13.11 -0.53
CA TYR A 227 -5.48 12.58 -1.74
C TYR A 227 -5.90 13.69 -2.71
N TYR A 228 -6.53 14.76 -2.20
CA TYR A 228 -6.82 15.95 -2.98
C TYR A 228 -5.54 16.57 -3.57
N ILE A 229 -4.50 16.78 -2.77
CA ILE A 229 -3.24 17.38 -3.21
C ILE A 229 -2.62 16.55 -4.34
N TRP A 230 -2.60 15.23 -4.21
CA TRP A 230 -2.04 14.35 -5.24
C TRP A 230 -2.80 14.45 -6.56
N ILE A 231 -4.13 14.40 -6.53
CA ILE A 231 -4.96 14.54 -7.74
C ILE A 231 -4.91 15.97 -8.31
N HIS A 232 -4.85 16.98 -7.46
CA HIS A 232 -4.63 18.37 -7.88
C HIS A 232 -3.30 18.50 -8.65
N ASN A 233 -2.23 17.84 -8.20
CA ASN A 233 -0.96 17.85 -8.90
C ASN A 233 -1.04 17.13 -10.26
N CYS A 234 -1.78 16.01 -10.36
CA CYS A 234 -2.03 15.36 -11.65
C CYS A 234 -2.80 16.27 -12.61
N TRP A 235 -3.81 16.99 -12.12
CA TRP A 235 -4.54 17.97 -12.93
C TRP A 235 -3.65 19.14 -13.35
N LYS A 236 -2.85 19.68 -12.42
CA LYS A 236 -1.91 20.76 -12.68
C LYS A 236 -0.91 20.36 -13.77
N TYR A 237 -0.36 19.16 -13.65
CA TYR A 237 0.56 18.60 -14.63
C TYR A 237 -0.07 18.53 -16.03
N GLN A 238 -1.33 18.09 -16.16
CA GLN A 238 -2.05 18.08 -17.44
C GLN A 238 -2.20 19.47 -18.08
N THR A 239 -2.43 20.49 -17.26
CA THR A 239 -2.65 21.86 -17.75
C THR A 239 -1.37 22.50 -18.30
N TYR A 240 -0.20 22.16 -17.74
CA TYR A 240 1.08 22.75 -18.14
C TYR A 240 1.93 21.85 -19.04
N SER A 241 1.63 20.55 -19.09
CA SER A 241 2.41 19.60 -19.87
C SER A 241 1.93 19.55 -21.32
N LEU A 242 2.88 19.61 -22.25
CA LEU A 242 2.66 19.31 -23.67
C LEU A 242 2.85 17.81 -23.97
N GLU A 243 2.98 16.97 -22.94
CA GLU A 243 3.19 15.54 -23.13
C GLU A 243 1.99 14.84 -23.76
N PRO A 244 2.23 13.75 -24.50
CA PRO A 244 1.17 12.85 -24.93
C PRO A 244 0.31 12.36 -23.76
N ILE A 245 -0.91 11.92 -24.06
CA ILE A 245 -1.88 11.46 -23.06
C ILE A 245 -1.39 10.26 -22.23
N LYS A 246 -0.57 9.39 -22.80
CA LYS A 246 -0.17 8.11 -22.19
C LYS A 246 0.64 8.27 -20.89
N PRO A 247 1.75 9.04 -20.84
CA PRO A 247 2.42 9.37 -19.57
C PRO A 247 1.50 9.96 -18.50
N THR A 248 0.55 10.79 -18.92
CA THR A 248 -0.46 11.37 -18.03
C THR A 248 -1.36 10.28 -17.44
N LEU A 249 -1.92 9.39 -18.28
CA LEU A 249 -2.75 8.27 -17.83
C LEU A 249 -2.01 7.35 -16.86
N ILE A 250 -0.72 7.08 -17.10
CA ILE A 250 0.13 6.30 -16.17
C ILE A 250 0.23 7.02 -14.82
N THR A 251 0.51 8.32 -14.83
CA THR A 251 0.65 9.13 -13.61
C THR A 251 -0.65 9.19 -12.81
N VAL A 252 -1.78 9.40 -13.50
CA VAL A 252 -3.12 9.41 -12.89
C VAL A 252 -3.45 8.02 -12.32
N GLY A 253 -3.30 6.96 -13.10
CA GLY A 253 -3.60 5.58 -12.68
C GLY A 253 -2.76 5.15 -11.47
N LYS A 254 -1.44 5.41 -11.50
CA LYS A 254 -0.55 5.14 -10.36
C LYS A 254 -0.98 5.92 -9.10
N THR A 255 -1.35 7.18 -9.26
CA THR A 255 -1.76 8.04 -8.14
C THR A 255 -3.09 7.57 -7.55
N LEU A 256 -4.08 7.24 -8.39
CA LEU A 256 -5.37 6.71 -7.95
C LEU A 256 -5.25 5.38 -7.25
N LEU A 257 -4.45 4.45 -7.80
CA LEU A 257 -4.19 3.18 -7.14
C LEU A 257 -3.57 3.39 -5.76
N LYS A 258 -2.63 4.34 -5.62
CA LYS A 258 -2.03 4.67 -4.33
C LYS A 258 -3.04 5.23 -3.33
N ILE A 259 -3.98 6.06 -3.78
CA ILE A 259 -5.08 6.57 -2.93
C ILE A 259 -5.98 5.43 -2.48
N LEU A 260 -6.38 4.54 -3.40
CA LEU A 260 -7.24 3.40 -3.11
C LEU A 260 -6.59 2.41 -2.12
N GLU A 261 -5.30 2.15 -2.26
CA GLU A 261 -4.52 1.31 -1.33
C GLU A 261 -4.34 1.97 0.06
N ALA A 262 -4.27 3.29 0.12
CA ALA A 262 -4.11 4.02 1.39
C ALA A 262 -5.45 4.24 2.13
N SER A 263 -6.58 4.17 1.42
CA SER A 263 -7.90 4.36 2.02
C SER A 263 -8.38 3.09 2.73
N LYS A 264 -8.49 3.14 4.06
CA LYS A 264 -9.00 2.02 4.89
C LYS A 264 -10.39 1.54 4.46
N HIS A 265 -11.24 2.48 4.02
CA HIS A 265 -12.54 2.22 3.42
C HIS A 265 -12.59 2.96 2.08
N ASN A 266 -12.38 2.23 1.00
CA ASN A 266 -12.21 2.80 -0.33
C ASN A 266 -13.53 3.06 -1.09
N TYR A 267 -14.69 2.61 -0.58
CA TYR A 267 -16.01 2.87 -1.18
C TYR A 267 -16.23 4.35 -1.55
N GLU A 268 -15.97 5.26 -0.61
CA GLU A 268 -16.14 6.71 -0.83
C GLU A 268 -15.27 7.27 -1.96
N VAL A 269 -14.07 6.72 -2.13
CA VAL A 269 -13.16 7.10 -3.22
C VAL A 269 -13.62 6.46 -4.52
N CYS A 270 -14.04 5.19 -4.49
CA CYS A 270 -14.58 4.47 -5.63
C CYS A 270 -15.80 5.19 -6.20
N PHE A 271 -16.75 5.57 -5.35
CA PHE A 271 -17.92 6.34 -5.73
C PHE A 271 -17.52 7.61 -6.48
N LYS A 272 -16.58 8.39 -5.94
CA LYS A 272 -16.12 9.65 -6.57
C LYS A 272 -15.41 9.42 -7.91
N ILE A 273 -14.65 8.34 -8.05
CA ILE A 273 -14.03 7.94 -9.33
C ILE A 273 -15.10 7.63 -10.35
N VAL A 274 -16.10 6.81 -9.99
CA VAL A 274 -17.19 6.41 -10.88
C VAL A 274 -18.06 7.61 -11.25
N SER A 275 -18.44 8.45 -10.29
CA SER A 275 -19.18 9.70 -10.57
C SER A 275 -18.42 10.63 -11.51
N ALA A 276 -17.10 10.75 -11.35
CA ALA A 276 -16.28 11.57 -12.25
C ALA A 276 -16.23 11.00 -13.67
N LEU A 277 -16.19 9.67 -13.80
CA LEU A 277 -16.23 8.99 -15.11
C LEU A 277 -17.58 9.16 -15.81
N HIS A 278 -18.69 9.07 -15.08
CA HIS A 278 -20.04 9.28 -15.65
C HIS A 278 -20.36 10.76 -15.95
N SER A 279 -19.50 11.68 -15.54
CA SER A 279 -19.66 13.12 -15.82
C SER A 279 -18.96 13.55 -17.13
N LEU A 280 -18.41 12.60 -17.89
CA LEU A 280 -17.77 12.81 -19.19
C LEU A 280 -18.79 12.81 -20.33
#